data_AF-A0A947N726-F1
#
_entry.id   AF-A0A947N726-F1
#
_cell.length_a   1.000
_cell.length_b   1.000
_cell.length_c   1.000
_cell.angle_alpha   90.00
_cell.angle_beta   90.00
_cell.angle_gamma   90.00
#
_symmetry.space_group_name_H-M   'P 1'
#
loop_
_entity.id
_entity.type
_entity.pdbx_description
1 polymer ?
#
loop_
_entity_poly.entity_id
_entity_poly.type
_entity_poly.pdbx_seq_one_letter_code
_entity_poly.pdbx_strand_id
1 'polypeptide(L)'
;MSFTSLEIVKKHLLQSIIGELEIRRHPVMLPGLEEIQLPHQNLVPQSDVVKRDVEIEPALEGPLTLASYNWSVLNATHLVEGSTVVTLSDGLETVYREEVDYQVDSVNGRLRRVPGTSIPDGQTVYAYYYAYNLFVRDTDYEMDSGDGTVKRTSGSSIPDGATVLVDYTVVGGVVPDVLIEQAIVEAKDRIVRALAPGYNPNSTDQGLETGATELVLAILARDQANGVLAGRATSDAAGRAKGWQTLSELLEVRAWRTLAPFLDPYVLRSPGKQSNE
;
A
#
# COMPACT_ATOMS: atom_id res chain seq x y z
N MET A 1 0.63 -27.03 -23.79
CA MET A 1 0.12 -26.33 -22.59
C MET A 1 1.30 -25.84 -21.75
N SER A 2 1.08 -24.96 -20.76
CA SER A 2 2.06 -24.60 -19.72
C SER A 2 1.82 -25.46 -18.48
N PHE A 3 2.84 -25.63 -17.63
CA PHE A 3 2.71 -26.42 -16.40
C PHE A 3 1.89 -25.72 -15.30
N THR A 4 1.72 -24.40 -15.39
CA THR A 4 0.91 -23.58 -14.49
C THR A 4 -0.01 -22.65 -15.31
N SER A 5 -0.99 -22.03 -14.65
CA SER A 5 -1.92 -21.08 -15.26
C SER A 5 -1.87 -19.70 -14.61
N LEU A 6 -2.41 -18.70 -15.32
CA LEU A 6 -2.61 -17.34 -14.80
C LEU A 6 -3.41 -17.34 -13.49
N GLU A 7 -4.46 -18.14 -13.41
CA GLU A 7 -5.33 -18.24 -12.23
C GLU A 7 -4.57 -18.77 -11.00
N ILE A 8 -3.78 -19.83 -11.17
CA ILE A 8 -2.98 -20.43 -10.09
C ILE A 8 -1.95 -19.41 -9.59
N VAL A 9 -1.24 -18.75 -10.51
CA VAL A 9 -0.22 -17.75 -10.15
C VAL A 9 -0.85 -16.56 -9.42
N LYS A 10 -1.99 -16.04 -9.91
CA LYS A 10 -2.73 -14.95 -9.23
C LYS A 10 -3.14 -15.33 -7.81
N LYS A 11 -3.67 -16.54 -7.62
CA LYS A 11 -4.03 -17.04 -6.30
C LYS A 11 -2.83 -17.05 -5.35
N HIS A 12 -1.66 -17.46 -5.83
CA HIS A 12 -0.44 -17.45 -5.03
C HIS A 12 0.11 -16.04 -4.80
N LEU A 13 0.09 -15.13 -5.78
CA LEU A 13 0.52 -13.74 -5.61
C LEU A 13 -0.27 -13.05 -4.49
N LEU A 14 -1.61 -13.17 -4.51
CA LEU A 14 -2.50 -12.63 -3.48
C LEU A 14 -2.22 -13.19 -2.09
N GLN A 15 -1.68 -14.41 -2.00
CA GLN A 15 -1.33 -15.06 -0.74
C GLN A 15 0.12 -14.78 -0.29
N SER A 16 0.99 -14.25 -1.16
CA SER A 16 2.44 -14.26 -0.96
C SER A 16 3.10 -12.89 -0.82
N ILE A 17 2.52 -11.79 -1.33
CA ILE A 17 3.19 -10.47 -1.41
C ILE A 17 2.11 -9.37 -1.59
N ILE A 18 2.13 -8.14 -1.05
CA ILE A 18 3.05 -7.28 -0.27
C ILE A 18 2.15 -6.47 0.67
N GLY A 19 2.69 -5.99 1.80
CA GLY A 19 1.98 -5.04 2.67
C GLY A 19 1.36 -3.89 1.87
N GLU A 20 0.13 -3.55 2.22
CA GLU A 20 -0.56 -2.37 1.75
C GLU A 20 0.35 -1.14 1.95
N LEU A 21 0.58 -0.39 0.88
CA LEU A 21 1.26 0.88 0.96
C LEU A 21 0.21 1.97 1.09
N GLU A 22 0.09 2.51 2.30
CA GLU A 22 -0.75 3.66 2.56
C GLU A 22 -0.03 4.94 2.11
N ILE A 23 -0.65 5.67 1.19
CA ILE A 23 -0.23 7.00 0.77
C ILE A 23 -1.16 8.01 1.45
N ARG A 24 -0.56 8.99 2.13
CA ARG A 24 -1.29 10.07 2.79
C ARG A 24 -0.85 11.42 2.29
N ARG A 25 -1.80 12.35 2.19
CA ARG A 25 -1.64 13.77 1.88
C ARG A 25 -0.88 14.02 0.59
N HIS A 26 -1.12 13.21 -0.44
CA HIS A 26 -0.52 13.45 -1.74
C HIS A 26 -1.20 14.66 -2.40
N PRO A 27 -0.47 15.76 -2.68
CA PRO A 27 -1.08 16.95 -3.26
C PRO A 27 -1.36 16.74 -4.75
N VAL A 28 -2.59 17.01 -5.18
CA VAL A 28 -3.02 16.90 -6.58
C VAL A 28 -3.78 18.16 -6.95
N MET A 29 -3.36 18.81 -8.05
CA MET A 29 -4.11 19.91 -8.65
C MET A 29 -5.11 19.34 -9.65
N LEU A 30 -6.39 19.72 -9.52
CA LEU A 30 -7.47 19.25 -10.40
C LEU A 30 -7.96 20.38 -11.33
N PRO A 31 -7.35 20.57 -12.51
CA PRO A 31 -7.80 21.54 -13.51
C PRO A 31 -8.98 21.01 -14.33
N GLY A 32 -10.01 21.83 -14.50
CA GLY A 32 -11.20 21.48 -15.28
C GLY A 32 -11.83 20.17 -14.84
N LEU A 33 -12.20 19.35 -15.84
CA LEU A 33 -12.74 18.01 -15.65
C LEU A 33 -11.75 16.95 -16.16
N GLU A 34 -10.48 17.31 -16.28
CA GLU A 34 -9.44 16.43 -16.82
C GLU A 34 -9.00 15.38 -15.79
N GLU A 35 -8.64 14.20 -16.29
CA GLU A 35 -8.08 13.13 -15.48
C GLU A 35 -6.61 13.39 -15.18
N ILE A 36 -6.28 13.28 -13.90
CA ILE A 36 -4.92 13.43 -13.40
C ILE A 36 -4.42 12.07 -12.91
N GLN A 37 -3.23 11.70 -13.39
CA GLN A 37 -2.57 10.48 -13.01
C GLN A 37 -1.93 10.61 -11.62
N LEU A 38 -2.31 9.73 -10.69
CA LEU A 38 -1.61 9.59 -9.43
C LEU A 38 -0.26 8.87 -9.64
N PRO A 39 0.70 9.02 -8.71
CA PRO A 39 1.99 8.32 -8.79
C PRO A 39 1.91 6.79 -8.80
N HIS A 40 0.76 6.22 -8.41
CA HIS A 40 0.53 4.78 -8.30
C HIS A 40 -0.75 4.37 -9.03
N GLN A 41 -0.79 3.11 -9.45
CA GLN A 41 -1.94 2.41 -10.03
C GLN A 41 -2.37 1.29 -9.08
N ASN A 42 -3.46 0.59 -9.39
CA ASN A 42 -3.95 -0.55 -8.59
C ASN A 42 -4.21 -0.20 -7.12
N LEU A 43 -4.95 0.89 -6.93
CA LEU A 43 -5.42 1.33 -5.64
C LEU A 43 -6.42 0.31 -5.08
N VAL A 44 -6.44 0.13 -3.76
CA VAL A 44 -7.52 -0.60 -3.09
C VAL A 44 -8.84 0.14 -3.38
N PRO A 45 -9.86 -0.51 -3.94
CA PRO A 45 -11.15 0.13 -4.19
C PRO A 45 -11.71 0.75 -2.91
N GLN A 46 -12.21 1.99 -3.02
CA GLN A 46 -12.79 2.75 -1.90
C GLN A 46 -11.82 3.07 -0.75
N SER A 47 -10.50 2.95 -0.96
CA SER A 47 -9.50 3.38 0.03
C SER A 47 -9.17 4.86 -0.03
N ASP A 48 -9.74 5.57 -1.00
CA ASP A 48 -9.47 6.96 -1.30
C ASP A 48 -10.20 7.94 -0.40
N VAL A 49 -9.48 8.98 0.03
CA VAL A 49 -10.02 10.14 0.71
C VAL A 49 -9.46 11.38 0.04
N VAL A 50 -10.32 12.17 -0.60
CA VAL A 50 -9.96 13.47 -1.18
C VAL A 50 -10.41 14.56 -0.24
N LYS A 51 -9.46 15.40 0.18
CA LYS A 51 -9.69 16.40 1.21
C LYS A 51 -8.92 17.69 0.96
N ARG A 52 -9.33 18.80 1.56
CA ARG A 52 -8.64 20.09 1.44
C ARG A 52 -8.70 20.88 2.73
N ASP A 53 -7.64 21.62 3.02
CA ASP A 53 -7.65 22.63 4.06
C ASP A 53 -8.49 23.83 3.61
N VAL A 54 -9.57 24.11 4.33
CA VAL A 54 -10.50 25.20 4.02
C VAL A 54 -10.68 26.15 5.20
N GLU A 55 -10.46 25.68 6.43
CA GLU A 55 -10.70 26.48 7.63
C GLU A 55 -9.57 27.49 7.85
N ILE A 56 -9.95 28.77 7.92
CA ILE A 56 -9.05 29.89 8.25
C ILE A 56 -8.94 30.03 9.78
N GLU A 57 -9.97 29.60 10.51
CA GLU A 57 -10.07 29.66 11.98
C GLU A 57 -10.25 28.26 12.56
N PRO A 58 -9.65 27.95 13.71
CA PRO A 58 -9.79 26.64 14.33
C PRO A 58 -11.21 26.45 14.90
N ALA A 59 -11.77 25.26 14.73
CA ALA A 59 -12.96 24.86 15.44
C ALA A 59 -12.69 24.77 16.95
N LEU A 60 -13.60 25.28 17.77
CA LEU A 60 -13.61 25.11 19.22
C LEU A 60 -14.67 24.06 19.59
N GLU A 61 -14.25 23.03 20.31
CA GLU A 61 -15.12 22.02 20.85
C GLU A 61 -14.96 21.86 22.36
N GLY A 62 -16.07 21.78 23.07
CA GLY A 62 -16.10 21.63 24.50
C GLY A 62 -17.39 22.16 25.11
N PRO A 63 -17.66 21.87 26.40
CA PRO A 63 -16.84 21.06 27.31
C PRO A 63 -16.82 19.55 26.95
N LEU A 64 -15.63 18.94 26.93
CA LEU A 64 -15.39 17.51 26.71
C LEU A 64 -14.90 16.85 28.00
N THR A 65 -15.61 15.84 28.51
CA THR A 65 -15.15 15.08 29.68
C THR A 65 -14.25 13.91 29.27
N LEU A 66 -13.00 13.90 29.72
CA LEU A 66 -12.05 12.82 29.46
C LEU A 66 -12.03 11.81 30.62
N ALA A 67 -12.90 10.81 30.52
CA ALA A 67 -13.03 9.76 31.53
C ALA A 67 -12.19 8.52 31.18
N SER A 68 -11.52 7.99 32.20
CA SER A 68 -10.56 6.89 32.15
C SER A 68 -9.50 7.14 31.08
N TYR A 69 -9.35 6.21 30.13
CA TYR A 69 -8.45 6.33 28.98
C TYR A 69 -9.19 6.09 27.67
N ASN A 70 -10.50 6.35 27.69
CA ASN A 70 -11.38 6.15 26.55
C ASN A 70 -11.19 7.27 25.54
N TRP A 71 -11.46 6.94 24.27
CA TRP A 71 -11.52 7.93 23.20
C TRP A 71 -12.81 8.73 23.30
N SER A 72 -12.69 10.05 23.39
CA SER A 72 -13.77 11.00 23.19
C SER A 72 -13.77 11.45 21.73
N VAL A 73 -14.94 11.38 21.10
CA VAL A 73 -15.13 11.74 19.69
C VAL A 73 -15.38 13.23 19.57
N LEU A 74 -14.78 13.86 18.56
CA LEU A 74 -14.98 15.24 18.16
C LEU A 74 -16.03 15.32 17.06
N ASN A 75 -16.58 16.51 16.83
CA ASN A 75 -17.56 16.74 15.77
C ASN A 75 -16.98 16.55 14.36
N ALA A 76 -15.72 16.91 14.16
CA ALA A 76 -15.03 16.71 12.89
C ALA A 76 -14.27 15.38 12.86
N THR A 77 -14.28 14.72 11.70
CA THR A 77 -13.35 13.63 11.37
C THR A 77 -12.26 14.18 10.46
N HIS A 78 -11.11 13.51 10.35
CA HIS A 78 -9.97 13.98 9.54
C HIS A 78 -9.47 15.38 9.93
N LEU A 79 -8.90 15.47 11.13
CA LEU A 79 -8.21 16.66 11.62
C LEU A 79 -6.89 16.86 10.88
N VAL A 80 -6.46 18.12 10.78
CA VAL A 80 -5.10 18.45 10.36
C VAL A 80 -4.14 17.95 11.44
N GLU A 81 -3.20 17.08 11.07
CA GLU A 81 -2.22 16.52 12.00
C GLU A 81 -1.43 17.61 12.72
N GLY A 82 -1.29 17.50 14.04
CA GLY A 82 -0.57 18.46 14.88
C GLY A 82 -1.25 19.81 15.06
N SER A 83 -2.51 19.96 14.62
CA SER A 83 -3.28 21.20 14.81
C SER A 83 -4.05 21.27 16.12
N THR A 84 -4.20 20.13 16.81
CA THR A 84 -5.11 20.03 17.96
C THR A 84 -4.47 20.58 19.22
N VAL A 85 -5.16 21.50 19.89
CA VAL A 85 -4.75 22.11 21.16
C VAL A 85 -5.83 21.84 22.20
N VAL A 86 -5.50 21.11 23.27
CA VAL A 86 -6.42 20.83 24.37
C VAL A 86 -6.12 21.73 25.56
N THR A 87 -7.15 22.34 26.12
CA THR A 87 -7.04 23.31 27.22
C THR A 87 -8.03 23.06 28.34
N LEU A 88 -7.74 23.59 29.54
CA LEU A 88 -8.63 23.49 30.69
C LEU A 88 -9.90 24.35 30.53
N SER A 89 -9.78 25.47 29.82
CA SER A 89 -10.82 26.47 29.58
C SER A 89 -10.79 26.97 28.14
N ASP A 90 -11.88 27.56 27.67
CA ASP A 90 -12.02 28.23 26.36
C ASP A 90 -11.20 29.55 26.25
N GLY A 91 -10.50 29.94 27.32
CA GLY A 91 -9.58 31.09 27.35
C GLY A 91 -8.11 30.73 27.12
N LEU A 92 -7.79 29.46 26.82
CA LEU A 92 -6.43 28.94 26.68
C LEU A 92 -5.55 29.11 27.95
N GLU A 93 -6.15 29.17 29.15
CA GLU A 93 -5.41 29.45 30.40
C GLU A 93 -4.37 28.38 30.75
N THR A 94 -4.74 27.11 30.56
CA THR A 94 -3.84 25.97 30.71
C THR A 94 -3.90 25.15 29.45
N VAL A 95 -2.77 25.06 28.75
CA VAL A 95 -2.62 24.29 27.51
C VAL A 95 -1.91 22.99 27.83
N TYR A 96 -2.58 21.89 27.53
CA TYR A 96 -2.01 20.54 27.64
C TYR A 96 -1.17 20.21 26.41
N ARG A 97 -0.27 19.25 26.53
CA ARG A 97 0.62 18.86 25.43
C ARG A 97 0.19 17.54 24.79
N GLU A 98 0.08 17.54 23.47
CA GLU A 98 -0.17 16.33 22.68
C GLU A 98 0.98 15.31 22.88
N GLU A 99 0.64 14.02 22.89
CA GLU A 99 1.47 12.86 23.22
C GLU A 99 2.10 12.85 24.63
N VAL A 100 1.86 13.88 25.44
CA VAL A 100 2.29 13.94 26.84
C VAL A 100 1.10 13.84 27.77
N ASP A 101 0.12 14.72 27.61
CA ASP A 101 -1.07 14.81 28.46
C ASP A 101 -2.30 14.12 27.82
N TYR A 102 -2.41 14.20 26.49
CA TYR A 102 -3.47 13.60 25.67
C TYR A 102 -2.89 13.04 24.35
N GLN A 103 -3.67 12.18 23.68
CA GLN A 103 -3.38 11.70 22.33
C GLN A 103 -4.54 12.06 21.41
N VAL A 104 -4.21 12.23 20.13
CA VAL A 104 -5.17 12.53 19.07
C VAL A 104 -5.09 11.46 17.99
N ASP A 105 -6.24 10.95 17.60
CA ASP A 105 -6.40 10.19 16.37
C ASP A 105 -7.06 11.14 15.36
N SER A 106 -6.21 11.75 14.54
CA SER A 106 -6.60 12.76 13.56
C SER A 106 -7.50 12.19 12.48
N VAL A 107 -7.35 10.91 12.12
CA VAL A 107 -8.17 10.27 11.08
C VAL A 107 -9.61 10.12 11.57
N ASN A 108 -9.79 9.62 12.79
CA ASN A 108 -11.11 9.36 13.35
C ASN A 108 -11.68 10.54 14.14
N GLY A 109 -10.95 11.66 14.25
CA GLY A 109 -11.43 12.84 14.95
C GLY A 109 -11.71 12.56 16.43
N ARG A 110 -10.76 11.94 17.13
CA ARG A 110 -10.97 11.58 18.55
C ARG A 110 -9.72 11.85 19.37
N LEU A 111 -9.92 12.14 20.65
CA LEU A 111 -8.84 12.38 21.58
C LEU A 111 -9.06 11.63 22.89
N ARG A 112 -7.98 11.33 23.60
CA ARG A 112 -8.03 10.69 24.92
C ARG A 112 -6.95 11.23 25.82
N ARG A 113 -7.14 11.14 27.13
CA ARG A 113 -6.08 11.45 28.08
C ARG A 113 -5.05 10.31 28.17
N VAL A 114 -3.80 10.66 28.44
CA VAL A 114 -2.70 9.71 28.67
C VAL A 114 -2.62 9.35 30.17
N PRO A 115 -2.29 8.11 30.55
CA PRO A 115 -2.15 7.73 31.96
C PRO A 115 -1.06 8.51 32.71
N GLY A 116 -1.36 8.96 33.94
CA GLY A 116 -0.38 9.60 34.84
C GLY A 116 -0.05 11.06 34.53
N THR A 117 -0.92 11.77 33.80
CA THR A 117 -0.65 13.11 33.27
C THR A 117 -1.35 14.23 34.03
N SER A 118 -1.17 15.46 33.54
CA SER A 118 -1.71 16.68 34.15
C SER A 118 -3.22 16.84 33.98
N ILE A 119 -3.86 16.03 33.14
CA ILE A 119 -5.32 15.97 32.99
C ILE A 119 -5.83 14.97 34.02
N PRO A 120 -6.64 15.35 35.02
CA PRO A 120 -7.23 14.37 35.93
C PRO A 120 -8.23 13.44 35.23
N ASP A 121 -8.53 12.30 35.86
CA ASP A 121 -9.61 11.43 35.40
C ASP A 121 -10.97 12.14 35.54
N GLY A 122 -11.77 12.12 34.46
CA GLY A 122 -13.06 12.81 34.41
C GLY A 122 -12.95 14.32 34.29
N GLN A 123 -11.75 14.86 34.01
CA GLN A 123 -11.56 16.30 33.79
C GLN A 123 -12.30 16.75 32.54
N THR A 124 -12.95 17.89 32.64
CA THR A 124 -13.51 18.60 31.49
C THR A 124 -12.45 19.49 30.85
N VAL A 125 -12.34 19.40 29.53
CA VAL A 125 -11.39 20.17 28.70
C VAL A 125 -12.10 20.79 27.50
N TYR A 126 -11.41 21.68 26.81
CA TYR A 126 -11.79 22.24 25.51
C TYR A 126 -10.73 21.86 24.49
N ALA A 127 -11.11 21.67 23.23
CA ALA A 127 -10.22 21.32 22.14
C ALA A 127 -10.38 22.32 20.99
N TYR A 128 -9.26 22.89 20.56
CA TYR A 128 -9.16 23.67 19.32
C TYR A 128 -8.51 22.79 18.27
N TYR A 129 -9.02 22.79 17.04
CA TYR A 129 -8.43 22.02 15.95
C TYR A 129 -8.77 22.61 14.59
N TYR A 130 -7.95 22.30 13.59
CA TYR A 130 -8.32 22.52 12.18
C TYR A 130 -8.78 21.19 11.58
N ALA A 131 -9.88 21.21 10.83
CA ALA A 131 -10.40 20.04 10.14
C ALA A 131 -10.27 20.17 8.62
N TYR A 132 -10.05 19.04 7.95
CA TYR A 132 -10.13 19.00 6.50
C TYR A 132 -11.58 19.01 6.03
N ASN A 133 -11.86 19.75 4.96
CA ASN A 133 -13.10 19.56 4.21
C ASN A 133 -12.98 18.30 3.35
N LEU A 134 -13.86 17.33 3.55
CA LEU A 134 -13.89 16.07 2.83
C LEU A 134 -14.79 16.17 1.60
N PHE A 135 -14.30 15.67 0.47
CA PHE A 135 -15.06 15.57 -0.76
C PHE A 135 -15.64 14.17 -0.92
N VAL A 136 -16.79 14.08 -1.58
CA VAL A 136 -17.55 12.83 -1.73
C VAL A 136 -17.28 12.23 -3.12
N ARG A 137 -16.88 10.95 -3.15
CA ARG A 137 -16.69 10.21 -4.40
C ARG A 137 -18.00 10.14 -5.21
N ASP A 138 -17.87 10.18 -6.52
CA ASP A 138 -18.95 10.19 -7.52
C ASP A 138 -19.86 11.44 -7.44
N THR A 139 -19.62 12.34 -6.48
CA THR A 139 -20.32 13.63 -6.34
C THR A 139 -19.40 14.79 -6.62
N ASP A 140 -18.22 14.82 -5.99
CA ASP A 140 -17.20 15.85 -6.13
C ASP A 140 -16.02 15.42 -7.00
N TYR A 141 -15.69 14.13 -6.99
CA TYR A 141 -14.59 13.56 -7.76
C TYR A 141 -14.88 12.13 -8.18
N GLU A 142 -14.25 11.69 -9.26
CA GLU A 142 -14.21 10.29 -9.68
C GLU A 142 -12.77 9.79 -9.55
N MET A 143 -12.60 8.52 -9.18
CA MET A 143 -11.30 7.87 -9.11
C MET A 143 -11.36 6.52 -9.81
N ASP A 144 -10.43 6.28 -10.74
CA ASP A 144 -10.19 4.95 -11.29
C ASP A 144 -9.12 4.27 -10.44
N SER A 145 -9.53 3.24 -9.67
CA SER A 145 -8.61 2.51 -8.81
C SER A 145 -7.65 1.61 -9.61
N GLY A 146 -8.02 1.16 -10.80
CA GLY A 146 -7.15 0.35 -11.66
C GLY A 146 -6.04 1.21 -12.26
N ASP A 147 -6.45 2.27 -12.97
CA ASP A 147 -5.53 3.17 -13.67
C ASP A 147 -4.88 4.22 -12.73
N GLY A 148 -5.36 4.34 -11.50
CA GLY A 148 -4.84 5.29 -10.52
C GLY A 148 -5.06 6.74 -10.94
N THR A 149 -6.19 7.05 -11.57
CA THR A 149 -6.52 8.41 -12.02
C THR A 149 -7.57 9.03 -11.12
N VAL A 150 -7.54 10.35 -11.02
CA VAL A 150 -8.54 11.14 -10.30
C VAL A 150 -8.96 12.35 -11.13
N LYS A 151 -10.25 12.67 -11.15
CA LYS A 151 -10.78 13.88 -11.78
C LYS A 151 -11.88 14.50 -10.95
N ARG A 152 -12.14 15.77 -11.20
CA ARG A 152 -13.32 16.47 -10.67
C ARG A 152 -14.56 16.09 -11.47
N THR A 153 -15.71 16.00 -10.81
CA THR A 153 -17.02 15.85 -11.47
C THR A 153 -17.62 17.22 -11.86
N SER A 154 -18.54 17.22 -12.82
CA SER A 154 -19.33 18.42 -13.11
C SER A 154 -20.30 18.73 -11.97
N GLY A 155 -20.15 19.89 -11.33
CA GLY A 155 -20.97 20.29 -10.17
C GLY A 155 -20.34 20.01 -8.80
N SER A 156 -19.12 19.49 -8.80
CA SER A 156 -18.29 19.35 -7.60
C SER A 156 -18.16 20.65 -6.81
N SER A 157 -18.07 20.52 -5.49
CA SER A 157 -17.69 21.60 -4.58
C SER A 157 -16.18 21.92 -4.60
N ILE A 158 -15.35 21.09 -5.25
CA ILE A 158 -13.93 21.35 -5.47
C ILE A 158 -13.79 22.51 -6.46
N PRO A 159 -13.15 23.64 -6.10
CA PRO A 159 -12.98 24.75 -7.02
C PRO A 159 -12.06 24.40 -8.19
N ASP A 160 -12.26 25.08 -9.32
CA ASP A 160 -11.44 24.84 -10.50
C ASP A 160 -9.96 25.20 -10.29
N GLY A 161 -9.06 24.26 -10.64
CA GLY A 161 -7.63 24.39 -10.41
C GLY A 161 -7.21 24.30 -8.94
N ALA A 162 -8.11 23.90 -8.03
CA ALA A 162 -7.75 23.72 -6.63
C ALA A 162 -6.75 22.57 -6.45
N THR A 163 -5.85 22.73 -5.47
CA THR A 163 -5.03 21.63 -4.96
C THR A 163 -5.78 20.93 -3.84
N VAL A 164 -5.97 19.63 -3.97
CA VAL A 164 -6.53 18.74 -2.95
C VAL A 164 -5.43 17.80 -2.43
N LEU A 165 -5.66 17.23 -1.25
CA LEU A 165 -4.85 16.17 -0.67
C LEU A 165 -5.59 14.86 -0.87
N VAL A 166 -4.91 13.88 -1.45
CA VAL A 166 -5.46 12.55 -1.69
C VAL A 166 -4.73 11.56 -0.80
N ASP A 167 -5.49 10.85 0.04
CA ASP A 167 -5.05 9.64 0.71
C ASP A 167 -5.57 8.43 -0.08
N TYR A 168 -4.79 7.36 -0.18
CA TYR A 168 -5.21 6.11 -0.82
C TYR A 168 -4.29 4.97 -0.39
N THR A 169 -4.80 3.74 -0.48
CA THR A 169 -4.00 2.55 -0.25
C THR A 169 -3.69 1.86 -1.56
N VAL A 170 -2.45 1.43 -1.74
CA VAL A 170 -2.02 0.65 -2.90
C VAL A 170 -1.76 -0.78 -2.43
N VAL A 171 -2.32 -1.75 -3.14
CA VAL A 171 -1.87 -3.13 -2.98
C VAL A 171 -0.58 -3.26 -3.77
N GLY A 172 0.54 -3.44 -3.08
CA GLY A 172 1.77 -3.79 -3.78
C GLY A 172 1.53 -5.05 -4.61
N GLY A 173 2.04 -5.10 -5.84
CA GLY A 173 2.18 -6.36 -6.56
C GLY A 173 0.96 -6.84 -7.33
N VAL A 174 0.06 -5.96 -7.77
CA VAL A 174 -0.77 -6.31 -8.93
C VAL A 174 0.15 -6.37 -10.15
N VAL A 175 0.65 -7.58 -10.41
CA VAL A 175 1.37 -7.90 -11.63
C VAL A 175 0.32 -7.96 -12.75
N PRO A 176 0.40 -7.11 -13.80
CA PRO A 176 -0.50 -7.19 -14.93
C PRO A 176 -0.50 -8.60 -15.54
N ASP A 177 -1.66 -9.06 -15.99
CA ASP A 177 -1.85 -10.40 -16.56
C ASP A 177 -0.82 -10.72 -17.65
N VAL A 178 -0.52 -9.72 -18.50
CA VAL A 178 0.48 -9.83 -19.56
C VAL A 178 1.88 -10.17 -19.02
N LEU A 179 2.29 -9.62 -17.86
CA LEU A 179 3.58 -9.94 -17.25
C LEU A 179 3.55 -11.34 -16.61
N ILE A 180 2.41 -11.73 -16.02
CA ILE A 180 2.24 -13.09 -15.49
C ILE A 180 2.34 -14.11 -16.63
N GLU A 181 1.65 -13.87 -17.74
CA GLU A 181 1.67 -14.73 -18.93
C GLU A 181 3.09 -14.85 -19.53
N GLN A 182 3.82 -13.74 -19.62
CA GLN A 182 5.22 -13.74 -20.06
C GLN A 182 6.11 -14.56 -19.11
N ALA A 183 5.96 -14.39 -17.80
CA ALA A 183 6.70 -15.16 -16.81
C ALA A 183 6.37 -16.66 -16.87
N ILE A 184 5.10 -17.03 -17.13
CA ILE A 184 4.68 -18.42 -17.36
C ILE A 184 5.40 -19.02 -18.57
N VAL A 185 5.52 -18.27 -19.67
CA VAL A 185 6.25 -18.71 -20.87
C VAL A 185 7.74 -18.87 -20.56
N GLU A 186 8.37 -17.91 -19.88
CA GLU A 186 9.80 -17.98 -19.50
C GLU A 186 10.07 -19.19 -18.58
N ALA A 187 9.25 -19.39 -17.54
CA ALA A 187 9.37 -20.52 -16.62
C ALA A 187 9.22 -21.86 -17.35
N LYS A 188 8.23 -21.97 -18.24
CA LYS A 188 8.03 -23.19 -19.05
C LYS A 188 9.27 -23.49 -19.89
N ASP A 189 9.81 -22.50 -20.60
CA ASP A 189 10.98 -22.71 -21.45
C ASP A 189 12.20 -23.16 -20.65
N ARG A 190 12.42 -22.60 -19.45
CA ARG A 190 13.48 -23.02 -18.55
C ARG A 190 13.31 -24.47 -18.10
N ILE A 191 12.09 -24.87 -17.71
CA ILE A 191 11.79 -26.24 -17.27
C ILE A 191 11.97 -27.22 -18.41
N VAL A 192 11.37 -26.95 -19.58
CA VAL A 192 11.41 -27.87 -20.75
C VAL A 192 12.84 -28.14 -21.20
N ARG A 193 13.73 -27.15 -21.17
CA ARG A 193 15.15 -27.34 -21.52
C ARG A 193 15.89 -28.26 -20.54
N ALA A 194 15.40 -28.39 -19.31
CA ALA A 194 16.04 -29.16 -18.25
C ALA A 194 15.30 -30.47 -17.93
N LEU A 195 14.19 -30.78 -18.60
CA LEU A 195 13.43 -32.02 -18.35
C LEU A 195 14.25 -33.28 -18.68
N ALA A 196 14.20 -34.26 -17.78
CA ALA A 196 14.81 -35.56 -18.03
C ALA A 196 14.10 -36.31 -19.18
N PRO A 197 14.82 -37.15 -19.95
CA PRO A 197 14.22 -38.00 -20.96
C PRO A 197 13.07 -38.84 -20.38
N GLY A 198 11.91 -38.82 -21.02
CA GLY A 198 10.72 -39.55 -20.57
C GLY A 198 9.65 -38.67 -19.89
N TYR A 199 9.97 -37.44 -19.52
CA TYR A 199 8.96 -36.47 -19.06
C TYR A 199 8.37 -35.68 -20.23
N ASN A 200 7.06 -35.41 -20.16
CA ASN A 200 6.31 -34.74 -21.21
C ASN A 200 6.14 -33.24 -20.88
N PRO A 201 6.44 -32.32 -21.82
CA PRO A 201 6.15 -30.89 -21.69
C PRO A 201 4.67 -30.52 -21.47
N ASN A 202 3.74 -31.46 -21.64
CA ASN A 202 2.32 -31.32 -21.37
C ASN A 202 1.85 -32.17 -20.18
N SER A 203 2.77 -32.56 -19.29
CA SER A 203 2.42 -33.27 -18.05
C SER A 203 1.51 -32.43 -17.17
N THR A 204 0.56 -33.09 -16.50
CA THR A 204 -0.32 -32.51 -15.47
C THR A 204 0.11 -32.95 -14.07
N ASP A 205 1.38 -33.34 -13.91
CA ASP A 205 1.93 -33.74 -12.60
C ASP A 205 1.95 -32.53 -11.65
N GLN A 206 1.43 -32.72 -10.45
CA GLN A 206 1.32 -31.65 -9.45
C GLN A 206 2.69 -31.09 -9.04
N GLY A 207 3.75 -31.90 -9.02
CA GLY A 207 5.10 -31.44 -8.70
C GLY A 207 5.68 -30.52 -9.78
N LEU A 208 5.38 -30.80 -11.06
CA LEU A 208 5.73 -29.90 -12.16
C LEU A 208 4.93 -28.61 -12.13
N GLU A 209 3.63 -28.69 -11.80
CA GLU A 209 2.78 -27.51 -11.63
C GLU A 209 3.30 -26.63 -10.49
N THR A 210 3.47 -27.18 -9.29
CA THR A 210 3.95 -26.44 -8.12
C THR A 210 5.33 -25.84 -8.36
N GLY A 211 6.28 -26.61 -8.90
CA GLY A 211 7.61 -26.11 -9.23
C GLY A 211 7.59 -25.01 -10.30
N ALA A 212 6.70 -25.11 -11.30
CA ALA A 212 6.52 -24.06 -12.29
C ALA A 212 5.89 -22.80 -11.70
N THR A 213 4.87 -22.92 -10.85
CA THR A 213 4.27 -21.78 -10.15
C THR A 213 5.33 -21.06 -9.29
N GLU A 214 6.14 -21.79 -8.52
CA GLU A 214 7.21 -21.21 -7.71
C GLU A 214 8.25 -20.46 -8.57
N LEU A 215 8.62 -21.02 -9.73
CA LEU A 215 9.56 -20.39 -10.64
C LEU A 215 8.97 -19.11 -11.29
N VAL A 216 7.68 -19.12 -11.63
CA VAL A 216 6.99 -17.91 -12.12
C VAL A 216 7.00 -16.82 -11.06
N LEU A 217 6.67 -17.15 -9.81
CA LEU A 217 6.69 -16.17 -8.71
C LEU A 217 8.09 -15.60 -8.49
N ALA A 218 9.14 -16.42 -8.65
CA ALA A 218 10.52 -15.96 -8.58
C ALA A 218 10.87 -14.95 -9.68
N ILE A 219 10.45 -15.21 -10.92
CA ILE A 219 10.63 -14.29 -12.06
C ILE A 219 9.90 -12.98 -11.80
N LEU A 220 8.64 -13.04 -11.37
CA LEU A 220 7.84 -11.85 -11.07
C LEU A 220 8.46 -11.01 -9.93
N ALA A 221 8.94 -11.64 -8.86
CA ALA A 221 9.62 -10.94 -7.76
C ALA A 221 10.90 -10.24 -8.24
N ARG A 222 11.66 -10.84 -9.17
CA ARG A 222 12.83 -10.22 -9.79
C ARG A 222 12.44 -9.01 -10.63
N ASP A 223 11.38 -9.11 -11.41
CA ASP A 223 10.91 -8.01 -12.25
C ASP A 223 10.37 -6.84 -11.41
N GLN A 224 9.71 -7.13 -10.28
CA GLN A 224 9.33 -6.11 -9.30
C GLN A 224 10.54 -5.40 -8.68
N ALA A 225 11.61 -6.14 -8.33
CA ALA A 225 12.85 -5.52 -7.85
C ALA A 225 13.43 -4.54 -8.89
N ASN A 226 13.46 -4.95 -10.17
CA ASN A 226 13.95 -4.12 -11.26
C ASN A 226 13.06 -2.89 -11.49
N GLY A 227 11.74 -3.05 -11.42
CA GLY A 227 10.77 -1.95 -11.53
C GLY A 227 10.96 -0.90 -10.42
N VAL A 228 11.17 -1.34 -9.17
CA VAL A 228 11.45 -0.44 -8.04
C VAL A 228 12.75 0.35 -8.25
N LEU A 229 13.79 -0.28 -8.83
CA LEU A 229 15.07 0.38 -9.12
C LEU A 229 15.00 1.32 -10.34
N ALA A 230 14.17 1.01 -11.33
CA ALA A 230 14.00 1.82 -12.53
C ALA A 230 13.10 3.05 -12.31
N GLY A 231 12.26 3.03 -11.28
CA GLY A 231 11.42 4.16 -10.87
C GLY A 231 12.20 5.33 -10.25
N ARG A 232 11.50 6.42 -9.89
CA ARG A 232 12.12 7.55 -9.18
C ARG A 232 12.72 7.07 -7.85
N ALA A 233 14.02 7.29 -7.68
CA ALA A 233 14.74 6.94 -6.47
C ALA A 233 14.13 7.64 -5.25
N THR A 234 13.49 6.86 -4.39
CA THR A 234 13.10 7.26 -3.03
C THR A 234 14.16 6.73 -2.05
N SER A 235 14.26 7.30 -0.86
CA SER A 235 15.21 6.84 0.19
C SER A 235 15.08 5.33 0.48
N ASP A 236 13.89 4.78 0.28
CA ASP A 236 13.55 3.41 0.65
C ASP A 236 13.53 2.45 -0.55
N ALA A 237 13.75 2.93 -1.77
CA ALA A 237 13.72 2.13 -2.99
C ALA A 237 14.73 0.97 -2.94
N ALA A 238 15.95 1.23 -2.44
CA ALA A 238 17.00 0.21 -2.33
C ALA A 238 16.63 -0.91 -1.34
N GLY A 239 16.03 -0.57 -0.20
CA GLY A 239 15.57 -1.55 0.79
C GLY A 239 14.47 -2.45 0.24
N ARG A 240 13.49 -1.85 -0.45
CA ARG A 240 12.38 -2.59 -1.09
C ARG A 240 12.88 -3.49 -2.23
N ALA A 241 13.73 -2.98 -3.10
CA ALA A 241 14.33 -3.77 -4.18
C ALA A 241 15.10 -4.98 -3.62
N LYS A 242 15.83 -4.81 -2.52
CA LYS A 242 16.55 -5.90 -1.84
C LYS A 242 15.60 -6.96 -1.26
N GLY A 243 14.48 -6.54 -0.66
CA GLY A 243 13.43 -7.47 -0.19
C GLY A 243 12.88 -8.33 -1.33
N TRP A 244 12.62 -7.70 -2.48
CA TRP A 244 12.17 -8.38 -3.69
C TRP A 244 13.19 -9.35 -4.28
N GLN A 245 14.47 -8.96 -4.34
CA GLN A 245 15.56 -9.86 -4.76
C GLN A 245 15.68 -11.07 -3.84
N THR A 246 15.63 -10.87 -2.53
CA THR A 246 15.72 -11.96 -1.54
C THR A 246 14.56 -12.95 -1.71
N LEU A 247 13.35 -12.44 -1.94
CA LEU A 247 12.17 -13.30 -2.19
C LEU A 247 12.30 -14.07 -3.50
N SER A 248 12.78 -13.41 -4.56
CA SER A 248 13.04 -14.05 -5.86
C SER A 248 14.01 -15.23 -5.72
N GLU A 249 15.15 -15.03 -5.04
CA GLU A 249 16.15 -16.08 -4.80
C GLU A 249 15.58 -17.25 -3.98
N LEU A 250 14.81 -16.96 -2.93
CA LEU A 250 14.18 -17.98 -2.09
C LEU A 250 13.21 -18.85 -2.90
N LEU A 251 12.36 -18.21 -3.72
CA LEU A 251 11.37 -18.90 -4.55
C LEU A 251 12.04 -19.71 -5.66
N GLU A 252 13.10 -19.18 -6.28
CA GLU A 252 13.85 -19.89 -7.30
C GLU A 252 14.51 -21.16 -6.73
N VAL A 253 15.14 -21.07 -5.55
CA VAL A 253 15.72 -22.23 -4.87
C VAL A 253 14.65 -23.27 -4.52
N ARG A 254 13.47 -22.84 -4.07
CA ARG A 254 12.36 -23.75 -3.77
C ARG A 254 11.85 -24.42 -5.04
N ALA A 255 11.63 -23.66 -6.11
CA ALA A 255 11.19 -24.15 -7.41
C ALA A 255 12.12 -25.25 -7.93
N TRP A 256 13.44 -25.01 -7.96
CA TRP A 256 14.39 -26.00 -8.45
C TRP A 256 14.48 -27.24 -7.56
N ARG A 257 14.27 -27.11 -6.24
CA ARG A 257 14.17 -28.26 -5.34
C ARG A 257 12.92 -29.10 -5.63
N THR A 258 11.78 -28.44 -5.84
CA THR A 258 10.51 -29.10 -6.18
C THR A 258 10.60 -29.80 -7.55
N LEU A 259 11.26 -29.16 -8.52
CA LEU A 259 11.43 -29.68 -9.87
C LEU A 259 12.50 -30.79 -9.98
N ALA A 260 13.44 -30.88 -9.03
CA ALA A 260 14.58 -31.78 -9.10
C ALA A 260 14.26 -33.24 -9.52
N PRO A 261 13.16 -33.88 -9.08
CA PRO A 261 12.82 -35.24 -9.52
C PRO A 261 12.49 -35.38 -11.02
N PHE A 262 12.13 -34.30 -11.70
CA PHE A 262 11.69 -34.27 -13.09
C PHE A 262 12.78 -33.84 -14.08
N LEU A 263 13.92 -33.37 -13.56
CA LEU A 263 14.95 -32.71 -14.33
C LEU A 263 16.14 -33.64 -14.60
N ASP A 264 16.80 -33.43 -15.74
CA ASP A 264 18.01 -34.15 -16.10
C ASP A 264 19.17 -33.68 -15.18
N PRO A 265 19.74 -34.56 -14.34
CA PRO A 265 20.82 -34.19 -13.44
C PRO A 265 22.09 -33.75 -14.18
N TYR A 266 22.24 -34.06 -15.47
CA TYR A 266 23.39 -33.66 -16.29
C TYR A 266 23.21 -32.30 -16.96
N VAL A 267 21.98 -31.78 -17.07
CA VAL A 267 21.68 -30.45 -17.62
C VAL A 267 21.72 -29.39 -16.53
N LEU A 268 21.38 -29.74 -15.29
CA LEU A 268 21.46 -28.87 -14.11
C LEU A 268 22.89 -28.74 -13.56
N ARG A 269 23.80 -28.13 -14.31
CA ARG A 269 24.97 -27.51 -13.66
C ARG A 269 24.52 -26.18 -13.07
N SER A 270 24.29 -26.16 -11.75
CA SER A 270 24.26 -24.91 -10.98
C SER A 270 25.48 -24.07 -11.35
N PRO A 271 25.40 -22.72 -11.40
CA PRO A 271 26.58 -21.87 -11.55
C PRO A 271 27.53 -22.16 -10.38
N GLY A 272 28.47 -23.07 -10.59
CA GLY A 272 29.47 -23.43 -9.60
C GLY A 272 30.29 -22.20 -9.30
N LYS A 273 30.44 -21.88 -8.01
CA LYS A 273 31.48 -20.96 -7.53
C LYS A 273 32.77 -21.27 -8.29
N GLN A 274 33.28 -20.32 -9.05
CA GLN A 274 34.68 -20.35 -9.46
C GLN A 274 35.49 -20.34 -8.16
N SER A 275 36.00 -21.51 -7.78
CA SER A 275 37.13 -21.59 -6.86
C SER A 275 38.30 -20.96 -7.59
N ASN A 276 38.69 -19.76 -7.16
CA ASN A 276 39.99 -19.22 -7.50
C ASN A 276 41.04 -20.12 -6.82
N GLU A 277 41.74 -20.90 -7.64
CA GLU A 277 43.13 -21.29 -7.39
C GLU A 277 44.05 -20.38 -8.21
#